data_AF-I3S546-F1
#
_entry.id   AF-I3S546-F1
#
_cell.length_a   1.000
_cell.length_b   1.000
_cell.length_c   1.000
_cell.angle_alpha   90.00
_cell.angle_beta   90.00
_cell.angle_gamma   90.00
#
_symmetry.space_group_name_H-M   'P 1'
#
loop_
_entity.id
_entity.type
_entity.pdbx_description
1 polymer ?
#
loop_
_entity_poly.entity_id
_entity_poly.type
_entity_poly.pdbx_seq_one_letter_code
_entity_poly.pdbx_strand_id
1 'polypeptide(L)'
;MFLIMLICVTFCDNLFKPCLIVLSNTIGVETYRCAGHYSDVDAPSRRLAKPLIFCRTESDCPMENGYARPVDGIRVLVDMQNMVVLEFEDRKLVPLPPADPLRNYTSGETRGGVDRSDVKPLQIIQPEGPSFRVNGHFIQWQKVVLVYVLFLKLLYMNQTENC
;
A
#
# COMPACT_ATOMS: atom_id res chain seq x y z
N MET A 1 5.39 -12.81 -0.82
CA MET A 1 6.13 -13.75 0.04
C MET A 1 7.63 -13.78 -0.29
N PHE A 2 8.05 -14.09 -1.53
CA PHE A 2 9.47 -14.15 -1.90
C PHE A 2 10.27 -12.86 -1.70
N LEU A 3 9.71 -11.69 -2.04
CA LEU A 3 10.40 -10.42 -1.84
C LEU A 3 10.58 -10.05 -0.36
N ILE A 4 9.57 -10.35 0.47
CA ILE A 4 9.64 -10.16 1.92
C ILE A 4 10.73 -11.07 2.48
N MET A 5 10.76 -12.35 2.08
CA MET A 5 11.84 -13.26 2.49
C MET A 5 13.21 -12.77 2.03
N LEU A 6 13.36 -12.29 0.79
CA LEU A 6 14.64 -11.81 0.28
C LEU A 6 15.16 -10.60 1.08
N ILE A 7 14.28 -9.63 1.33
CA ILE A 7 14.61 -8.44 2.13
C ILE A 7 14.87 -8.85 3.58
N CYS A 8 14.07 -9.73 4.18
CA CYS A 8 14.28 -10.22 5.55
C CYS A 8 15.57 -11.04 5.69
N VAL A 9 15.94 -11.87 4.72
CA VAL A 9 17.20 -12.62 4.72
C VAL A 9 18.38 -11.66 4.62
N THR A 10 18.31 -10.73 3.66
CA THR A 10 19.34 -9.66 3.53
C THR A 10 19.43 -8.82 4.81
N PHE A 11 18.30 -8.59 5.47
CA PHE A 11 18.22 -7.87 6.74
C PHE A 11 18.89 -8.63 7.89
N CYS A 12 18.59 -9.92 8.05
CA CYS A 12 19.20 -10.80 9.05
C CYS A 12 20.72 -10.94 8.85
N ASP A 13 21.18 -11.06 7.60
CA ASP A 13 22.59 -11.23 7.28
C ASP A 13 23.42 -9.95 7.54
N ASN A 14 22.79 -8.77 7.45
CA ASN A 14 23.48 -7.48 7.59
C ASN A 14 23.33 -6.82 8.98
N LEU A 15 22.51 -7.34 9.90
CA LEU A 15 22.32 -6.75 11.23
C LEU A 15 22.62 -7.71 12.40
N PHE A 16 23.78 -7.50 13.02
CA PHE A 16 24.07 -7.86 14.42
C PHE A 16 23.67 -6.71 15.36
N LYS A 17 22.40 -6.30 15.39
CA LYS A 17 21.89 -5.36 16.42
C LYS A 17 20.67 -5.97 17.12
N PRO A 18 20.69 -6.10 18.46
CA PRO A 18 19.69 -6.89 19.21
C PRO A 18 18.26 -6.30 19.24
N CYS A 19 18.02 -5.13 18.65
CA CYS A 19 16.71 -4.47 18.70
C CYS A 19 15.75 -4.85 17.55
N LEU A 20 16.20 -5.54 16.50
CA LEU A 20 15.36 -5.85 15.34
C LEU A 20 15.40 -7.33 14.94
N ILE A 21 15.30 -8.25 15.92
CA ILE A 21 14.87 -9.63 15.64
C ILE A 21 13.34 -9.60 15.50
N VAL A 22 12.86 -9.12 14.36
CA VAL A 22 11.44 -9.11 14.04
C VAL A 22 11.19 -10.30 13.13
N LEU A 23 10.37 -11.24 13.60
CA LEU A 23 10.01 -12.46 12.86
C LEU A 23 9.46 -12.07 11.47
N SER A 24 9.77 -12.85 10.44
CA SER A 24 9.36 -12.58 9.04
C SER A 24 7.87 -12.32 8.87
N ASN A 25 7.05 -12.78 9.81
CA ASN A 25 5.60 -12.75 9.71
C ASN A 25 4.98 -11.43 10.24
N THR A 26 5.74 -10.63 11.00
CA THR A 26 5.30 -9.30 11.46
C THR A 26 5.82 -8.16 10.58
N ILE A 27 6.73 -8.44 9.64
CA ILE A 27 7.27 -7.43 8.71
C ILE A 27 6.37 -7.30 7.48
N GLY A 28 5.78 -6.12 7.32
CA GLY A 28 5.13 -5.70 6.08
C GLY A 28 6.12 -4.99 5.18
N VAL A 29 6.19 -5.40 3.90
CA VAL A 29 6.97 -4.68 2.89
C VAL A 29 6.02 -4.20 1.81
N GLU A 30 6.01 -2.90 1.56
CA GLU A 30 5.23 -2.30 0.49
C GLU A 30 6.14 -1.76 -0.60
N THR A 31 5.90 -2.18 -1.84
CA THR A 31 6.72 -1.86 -3.01
C THR A 31 6.14 -0.75 -3.88
N TYR A 32 4.99 -0.19 -3.51
CA TYR A 32 4.28 0.77 -4.34
C TYR A 32 5.00 2.13 -4.48
N ARG A 33 6.04 2.38 -3.67
CA ARG A 33 6.89 3.56 -3.85
C ARG A 33 7.72 3.40 -5.13
N CYS A 34 7.30 4.14 -6.16
CA CYS A 34 8.06 4.28 -7.41
C CYS A 34 9.49 4.71 -7.11
N ALA A 35 10.47 4.08 -7.76
CA ALA A 35 11.88 4.42 -7.56
C ALA A 35 12.23 5.85 -8.02
N GLY A 36 11.38 6.46 -8.85
CA GLY A 36 11.64 7.74 -9.52
C GLY A 36 12.71 7.61 -10.60
N HIS A 37 13.10 8.74 -11.19
CA HIS A 37 14.26 8.84 -12.08
C HIS A 37 15.12 10.01 -11.59
N TYR A 38 16.21 9.70 -10.89
CA TYR A 38 17.10 10.70 -10.30
C TYR A 38 18.43 10.82 -11.07
N SER A 39 18.81 9.80 -11.83
CA SER A 39 20.02 9.77 -12.65
C SER A 39 19.93 8.69 -13.73
N ASP A 40 20.91 8.64 -14.64
CA ASP A 40 20.96 7.65 -15.73
C ASP A 40 21.00 6.20 -15.24
N VAL A 41 21.43 5.93 -14.00
CA VAL A 41 21.36 4.58 -13.42
C VAL A 41 19.93 4.13 -13.11
N ASP A 42 18.99 5.07 -12.98
CA ASP A 42 17.55 4.82 -12.82
C ASP A 42 16.82 4.78 -14.18
N ALA A 43 17.55 4.66 -15.29
CA ALA A 43 16.94 4.59 -16.63
C ALA A 43 15.90 3.45 -16.72
N PRO A 44 14.85 3.61 -17.55
CA PRO A 44 13.74 2.66 -17.64
C PRO A 44 14.13 1.28 -18.19
N SER A 45 15.41 1.05 -18.49
CA SER A 45 15.98 -0.28 -18.77
C SER A 45 15.83 -1.26 -17.62
N ARG A 46 15.50 -0.80 -16.40
CA ARG A 46 15.31 -1.65 -15.22
C ARG A 46 14.01 -1.31 -14.50
N ARG A 47 13.35 -2.33 -13.96
CA ARG A 47 12.15 -2.16 -13.13
C ARG A 47 12.57 -2.03 -11.67
N LEU A 48 12.83 -0.81 -11.23
CA LEU A 48 13.32 -0.52 -9.87
C LEU A 48 12.17 -0.23 -8.89
N ALA A 49 12.31 -0.71 -7.65
CA ALA A 49 11.41 -0.37 -6.54
C ALA A 49 12.23 0.01 -5.30
N LYS A 50 11.70 0.97 -4.53
CA LYS A 50 12.27 1.40 -3.24
C LYS A 50 11.28 1.08 -2.13
N PRO A 51 11.21 -0.18 -1.66
CA PRO A 51 10.18 -0.60 -0.73
C PRO A 51 10.25 0.15 0.60
N LEU A 52 9.08 0.34 1.20
CA LEU A 52 8.94 0.78 2.58
C LEU A 52 8.70 -0.44 3.46
N ILE A 53 9.26 -0.41 4.66
CA ILE A 53 9.22 -1.51 5.61
C ILE A 53 8.41 -1.05 6.83
N PHE A 54 7.50 -1.90 7.29
CA PHE A 54 6.62 -1.65 8.40
C PHE A 54 6.64 -2.84 9.36
N CYS A 55 6.45 -2.57 10.65
CA CYS A 55 6.46 -3.60 11.68
C CYS A 55 5.09 -3.71 12.34
N ARG A 56 4.53 -4.91 12.37
CA ARG A 56 3.36 -5.25 13.17
C ARG A 56 3.77 -5.71 14.56
N THR A 57 2.89 -5.50 15.53
CA THR A 57 3.05 -5.96 16.89
C THR A 57 2.67 -7.44 16.99
N GLU A 58 1.64 -7.84 16.25
CA GLU A 58 1.16 -9.23 16.20
C GLU A 58 1.15 -9.75 14.76
N SER A 59 1.72 -10.94 14.56
CA SER A 59 1.90 -11.56 13.22
C SER A 59 0.58 -11.73 12.47
N ASP A 60 -0.47 -12.11 13.20
CA ASP A 60 -1.69 -12.68 12.61
C ASP A 60 -2.92 -11.80 12.82
N CYS A 61 -2.74 -10.53 13.21
CA CYS A 61 -3.84 -9.59 13.34
C CYS A 61 -4.09 -8.84 12.01
N PRO A 62 -5.11 -9.21 11.21
CA PRO A 62 -5.39 -8.56 9.93
C PRO A 62 -5.88 -7.12 10.09
N MET A 63 -6.37 -6.75 11.28
CA MET A 63 -6.86 -5.42 11.60
C MET A 63 -5.78 -4.46 12.10
N GLU A 64 -4.54 -4.93 12.30
CA GLU A 64 -3.45 -4.07 12.76
C GLU A 64 -2.94 -3.16 11.63
N ASN A 65 -2.90 -1.85 11.91
CA ASN A 65 -2.36 -0.85 11.01
C ASN A 65 -0.83 -0.84 11.04
N GLY A 66 -0.18 -1.62 10.16
CA GLY A 66 1.27 -1.63 10.01
C GLY A 66 1.89 -0.25 9.68
N TYR A 67 1.15 0.62 9.00
CA TYR A 67 1.62 1.99 8.68
C TYR A 67 1.84 2.86 9.92
N ALA A 68 1.28 2.48 11.07
CA ALA A 68 1.49 3.17 12.34
C ALA A 68 2.92 3.01 12.90
N ARG A 69 3.67 2.04 12.37
CA ARG A 69 5.00 1.64 12.85
C ARG A 69 5.97 1.40 11.68
N PRO A 70 6.30 2.46 10.91
CA PRO A 70 7.33 2.36 9.87
C PRO A 70 8.69 2.06 10.48
N VAL A 71 9.46 1.22 9.79
CA VAL A 71 10.88 1.01 10.04
C VAL A 71 11.63 2.09 9.26
N ASP A 72 12.12 3.11 9.96
CA ASP A 72 12.88 4.20 9.37
C ASP A 72 14.39 3.98 9.50
N GLY A 73 15.17 4.67 8.68
CA GLY A 73 16.63 4.59 8.65
C GLY A 73 17.20 3.52 7.71
N ILE A 74 16.35 2.62 7.20
CA ILE A 74 16.72 1.61 6.20
C ILE A 74 16.21 2.01 4.82
N ARG A 75 17.08 1.89 3.81
CA ARG A 75 16.72 2.08 2.41
C ARG A 75 17.18 0.87 1.62
N VAL A 76 16.28 0.37 0.78
CA VAL A 76 16.56 -0.78 -0.08
C VAL A 76 16.21 -0.38 -1.51
N LEU A 77 17.07 -0.73 -2.45
CA LEU A 77 16.77 -0.67 -3.88
C LEU A 77 16.66 -2.10 -4.41
N VAL A 78 15.54 -2.40 -5.06
CA VAL A 78 15.26 -3.74 -5.59
C VAL A 78 15.07 -3.67 -7.09
N ASP A 79 15.71 -4.60 -7.79
CA ASP A 79 15.38 -4.94 -9.17
C ASP A 79 14.21 -5.93 -9.18
N MET A 80 13.03 -5.46 -9.57
CA MET A 80 11.80 -6.26 -9.59
C MET A 80 11.74 -7.22 -10.78
N GLN A 81 12.61 -7.08 -11.78
CA GLN A 81 12.66 -8.01 -12.91
C GLN A 81 13.50 -9.23 -12.57
N ASN A 82 14.66 -9.01 -11.95
CA ASN A 82 15.58 -10.07 -11.55
C ASN A 82 15.37 -10.56 -10.11
N MET A 83 14.50 -9.88 -9.35
CA MET A 83 14.20 -10.17 -7.94
C MET A 83 15.45 -10.17 -7.07
N VAL A 84 16.32 -9.16 -7.24
CA VAL A 84 17.56 -8.98 -6.47
C VAL A 84 17.59 -7.65 -5.75
N VAL A 85 18.18 -7.63 -4.56
CA VAL A 85 18.51 -6.38 -3.85
C VAL A 85 19.79 -5.82 -4.47
N LEU A 86 19.72 -4.57 -4.93
CA LEU A 86 20.83 -3.87 -5.55
C LEU A 86 21.60 -3.02 -4.55
N GLU A 87 20.87 -2.35 -3.67
CA GLU A 87 21.43 -1.48 -2.66
C GLU A 87 20.71 -1.72 -1.34
N PHE A 88 21.47 -1.72 -0.26
CA PHE A 88 20.99 -1.79 1.11
C PHE A 88 21.75 -0.78 1.94
N GLU A 89 21.04 0.18 2.52
CA GLU A 89 21.61 1.21 3.39
C GLU A 89 20.91 1.21 4.75
N ASP A 90 21.65 0.96 5.84
CA ASP A 90 21.23 1.23 7.22
C ASP A 90 21.96 2.48 7.71
N ARG A 91 21.30 3.65 7.59
CA ARG A 91 21.94 4.94 7.86
C ARG A 91 21.84 5.36 9.32
N LYS A 92 20.74 5.01 9.99
CA LYS A 92 20.43 5.50 11.34
C LYS A 92 19.48 4.55 12.04
N LEU A 93 19.81 4.16 13.26
CA LEU A 93 18.85 3.52 14.14
C LEU A 93 17.79 4.53 14.58
N VAL A 94 16.58 4.41 14.03
CA VAL A 94 15.40 5.14 14.49
C VAL A 94 14.54 4.15 15.29
N PRO A 95 14.20 4.45 16.55
CA PRO A 95 13.36 3.55 17.33
C PRO A 95 11.99 3.41 16.67
N LEU A 96 11.48 2.18 16.63
CA LEU A 96 10.12 1.93 16.17
C LEU A 96 9.12 2.73 17.02
N PRO A 97 8.11 3.35 16.41
CA PRO A 97 6.99 3.89 17.17
C PRO A 97 6.41 2.81 18.09
N PRO A 98 6.03 3.16 19.33
CA PRO A 98 5.41 2.22 20.25
C PRO A 98 4.09 1.69 19.68
N ALA A 99 3.71 0.48 20.11
CA ALA A 99 2.39 -0.05 19.79
C ALA A 99 1.31 0.85 20.41
N ASP A 100 0.32 1.23 19.59
CA ASP A 100 -0.75 2.14 19.99
C ASP A 100 -2.07 1.66 19.37
N PRO A 101 -2.97 1.05 20.15
CA PRO A 101 -4.27 0.57 19.68
C PRO A 101 -5.12 1.66 19.04
N LEU A 102 -4.93 2.94 19.40
CA LEU A 102 -5.69 4.06 18.86
C LEU A 102 -5.32 4.36 17.39
N ARG A 103 -4.19 3.84 16.90
CA ARG A 103 -3.77 3.96 15.50
C ARG A 103 -4.39 2.91 14.59
N ASN A 104 -5.17 1.98 15.14
CA ASN A 104 -6.07 1.14 14.38
C ASN A 104 -7.38 1.91 14.19
N TYR A 105 -7.80 2.10 12.93
CA TYR A 105 -9.01 2.85 12.57
C TYR A 105 -10.28 1.98 12.59
N THR A 106 -10.30 0.97 13.45
CA THR A 106 -11.44 0.10 13.69
C THR A 106 -12.42 0.74 14.68
N SER A 107 -13.59 0.14 14.88
CA SER A 107 -14.58 0.65 15.85
C SER A 107 -13.96 0.79 17.24
N GLY A 108 -14.43 1.77 18.02
CA GLY A 108 -13.96 2.06 19.37
C GLY A 108 -13.86 0.80 20.23
N GLU A 109 -14.89 -0.05 20.20
CA GLU A 109 -14.97 -1.31 20.96
C GLU A 109 -13.75 -2.22 20.74
N THR A 110 -13.27 -2.33 19.50
CA THR A 110 -12.14 -3.22 19.15
C THR A 110 -10.78 -2.71 19.62
N ARG A 111 -10.68 -1.44 20.02
CA ARG A 111 -9.43 -0.78 20.44
C ARG A 111 -9.50 -0.21 21.86
N GLY A 112 -10.50 -0.62 22.65
CA GLY A 112 -10.69 -0.17 24.04
C GLY A 112 -11.16 1.28 24.17
N GLY A 113 -11.70 1.86 23.08
CA GLY A 113 -12.29 3.19 23.03
C GLY A 113 -13.81 3.16 22.98
N VAL A 114 -14.42 4.35 22.90
CA VAL A 114 -15.88 4.52 22.79
C VAL A 114 -16.19 5.33 21.53
N ASP A 115 -17.00 4.77 20.64
CA ASP A 115 -17.50 5.50 19.48
C ASP A 115 -18.59 6.50 19.90
N ARG A 116 -18.75 7.57 19.12
CA ARG A 116 -19.75 8.59 19.40
C ARG A 116 -21.17 8.03 19.30
N SER A 117 -22.01 8.34 20.29
CA SER A 117 -23.40 7.86 20.38
C SER A 117 -24.44 8.96 20.12
N ASP A 118 -23.98 10.19 19.87
CA ASP A 118 -24.81 11.38 19.71
C ASP A 118 -25.30 11.62 18.27
N VAL A 119 -24.81 10.85 17.29
CA VAL A 119 -25.20 10.98 15.88
C VAL A 119 -26.59 10.42 15.68
N LYS A 120 -27.54 11.30 15.34
CA LYS A 120 -28.89 10.89 14.96
C LYS A 120 -28.92 10.39 13.51
N PRO A 121 -29.74 9.38 13.18
CA PRO A 121 -29.88 8.91 11.81
C PRO A 121 -30.39 10.00 10.85
N LEU A 122 -29.83 10.06 9.64
CA LEU A 122 -30.32 10.88 8.54
C LEU A 122 -30.93 9.97 7.46
N GLN A 123 -32.20 10.19 7.12
CA GLN A 123 -32.88 9.46 6.05
C GLN A 123 -32.95 10.32 4.79
N ILE A 124 -32.35 9.85 3.69
CA ILE A 124 -32.41 10.46 2.37
C ILE A 124 -33.20 9.52 1.45
N ILE A 125 -34.43 9.90 1.10
CA ILE A 125 -35.36 9.06 0.34
C ILE A 125 -35.75 9.79 -0.95
N GLN A 126 -35.68 9.09 -2.10
CA GLN A 126 -36.20 9.55 -3.38
C GLN A 126 -37.35 8.61 -3.81
N PRO A 127 -38.62 8.92 -3.48
CA PRO A 127 -39.75 8.01 -3.72
C PRO A 127 -39.94 7.62 -5.19
N GLU A 128 -39.60 8.52 -6.10
CA GLU A 128 -39.68 8.32 -7.56
C GLU A 128 -38.35 7.84 -8.17
N GLY A 129 -37.35 7.54 -7.33
CA GLY A 129 -36.01 7.17 -7.74
C GLY A 129 -35.14 8.37 -8.15
N PRO A 130 -33.91 8.10 -8.64
CA PRO A 130 -32.99 9.15 -9.05
C PRO A 130 -33.44 9.83 -10.35
N SER A 131 -33.19 11.13 -10.47
CA SER A 131 -33.51 11.91 -11.68
C SER A 131 -32.54 11.70 -12.85
N PHE A 132 -31.52 10.86 -12.68
CA PHE A 132 -30.57 10.51 -13.74
C PHE A 132 -30.89 9.13 -14.32
N ARG A 133 -30.60 8.95 -15.60
CA ARG A 133 -30.70 7.66 -16.29
C ARG A 133 -29.31 7.19 -16.70
N VAL A 134 -29.03 5.92 -16.48
CA VAL A 134 -27.78 5.27 -16.91
C VAL A 134 -28.12 4.25 -18.00
N ASN A 135 -27.52 4.40 -19.17
CA ASN A 135 -27.58 3.42 -20.25
C ASN A 135 -26.14 3.06 -20.65
N GLY A 136 -25.64 1.93 -20.12
CA GLY A 136 -24.23 1.57 -20.23
C GLY A 136 -23.35 2.66 -19.60
N HIS A 137 -22.52 3.30 -20.44
CA HIS A 137 -21.63 4.40 -20.05
C HIS A 137 -22.28 5.78 -20.17
N PHE A 138 -23.48 5.88 -20.73
CA PHE A 138 -24.18 7.14 -20.94
C PHE A 138 -25.00 7.50 -19.70
N ILE A 139 -24.71 8.66 -19.12
CA ILE A 139 -25.42 9.22 -17.98
C ILE A 139 -26.16 10.46 -18.48
N GLN A 140 -27.49 10.44 -18.39
CA GLN A 140 -28.34 11.60 -18.67
C GLN A 140 -28.87 12.15 -17.36
N TRP A 141 -28.63 13.42 -17.10
CA TRP A 141 -29.14 14.10 -15.92
C TRP A 141 -29.58 15.52 -16.28
N GLN A 142 -30.88 15.80 -16.10
CA GLN A 142 -31.50 17.06 -16.50
C GLN A 142 -31.18 17.42 -17.97
N LYS A 143 -30.48 18.55 -18.20
CA LYS A 143 -30.11 19.04 -19.53
C LYS A 143 -28.73 18.55 -20.00
N VAL A 144 -28.05 17.72 -19.20
CA VAL A 144 -26.66 17.31 -19.43
C VAL A 144 -26.61 15.82 -19.78
N VAL A 145 -25.76 15.50 -20.75
CA VAL A 145 -25.40 14.12 -21.11
C VAL A 145 -23.90 13.96 -20.94
N LEU A 146 -23.50 12.92 -20.20
CA LEU A 146 -22.12 12.55 -19.91
C LEU A 146 -21.88 11.12 -20.39
N VAL A 147 -20.65 10.84 -20.84
CA VAL A 147 -20.20 9.47 -21.12
C VAL A 147 -19.09 9.14 -20.15
N TYR A 148 -19.35 8.21 -19.24
CA TYR A 148 -18.37 7.70 -18.30
C TYR A 148 -17.58 6.56 -18.95
N VAL A 149 -16.39 6.88 -19.47
CA VAL A 149 -15.48 5.86 -19.98
C VAL A 149 -14.38 5.65 -18.96
N LEU A 150 -14.33 4.46 -18.36
CA LEU A 150 -13.13 4.01 -17.67
C LEU A 150 -12.10 3.66 -18.74
N PHE A 151 -11.14 4.54 -18.98
CA PHE A 151 -10.00 4.30 -19.86
C PHE A 151 -9.04 3.28 -19.19
N LEU A 152 -9.50 2.03 -19.00
CA LEU A 152 -8.61 0.90 -18.82
C LEU A 152 -7.96 0.67 -20.18
N LYS A 153 -6.73 1.14 -20.27
CA LYS A 153 -5.88 1.12 -21.44
C LYS A 153 -5.82 -0.30 -22.04
N LEU A 154 -6.63 -0.54 -23.08
CA LEU A 154 -6.41 -1.53 -24.13
C LEU A 154 -5.15 -1.18 -24.95
N LEU A 155 -4.03 -0.91 -24.28
CA LEU A 155 -2.72 -0.80 -24.93
C LEU A 155 -2.03 -2.16 -25.07
N TYR A 156 -2.64 -3.24 -24.55
CA TYR A 156 -2.02 -4.58 -24.54
C TYR A 156 -2.58 -5.57 -25.57
N MET A 157 -3.65 -5.23 -26.31
CA MET A 157 -4.28 -6.17 -27.25
C MET A 157 -4.02 -5.86 -28.74
N ASN A 158 -3.19 -4.85 -29.06
CA ASN A 158 -2.83 -4.52 -30.44
C ASN A 158 -1.42 -5.00 -30.85
N GLN A 159 -0.80 -5.91 -30.09
CA GLN A 159 0.52 -6.49 -30.44
C GLN A 159 0.51 -7.98 -30.82
N THR A 160 -0.66 -8.61 -31.02
CA THR A 160 -0.73 -10.05 -31.39
C THR A 160 -1.52 -10.35 -32.67
N GLU A 161 -1.61 -9.40 -33.61
CA GLU A 161 -2.12 -9.68 -34.98
C GLU A 161 -1.06 -9.50 -36.08
N ASN A 162 0.22 -9.76 -35.75
CA ASN A 162 1.26 -10.00 -36.75
C ASN A 162 2.25 -11.06 -36.23
N CYS A 163 1.82 -12.32 -36.26
CA CYS A 163 2.66 -13.52 -36.33
C CYS A 163 1.81 -14.68 -36.83
#